data_AF-A0A1U7XMZ1-F1
#
_entry.id   AF-A0A1U7XMZ1-F1
#
_cell.length_a   1.000
_cell.length_b   1.000
_cell.length_c   1.000
_cell.angle_alpha   90.00
_cell.angle_beta   90.00
_cell.angle_gamma   90.00
#
_symmetry.space_group_name_H-M   'P 1'
#
loop_
_entity.id
_entity.type
_entity.pdbx_description
1 polymer ?
#
loop_
_entity_poly.entity_id
_entity_poly.type
_entity_poly.pdbx_seq_one_letter_code
_entity_poly.pdbx_strand_id
1 'polypeptide(L)'
;MEEILDRYERYSYAERRFLASNSESSSENWSLEYTKLKAKIDLLQRNHKHYLGEDLESLSLKDLQNLEQQLDSALKAIRSRKNQLMHESISELQKK
;
A
#
# COMPACT_ATOMS: atom_id res chain seq x y z
N MET A 1 19.85 54.03 -10.14
CA MET A 1 20.52 52.72 -9.97
C MET A 1 19.98 52.00 -8.73
N GLU A 2 19.75 52.71 -7.61
CA GLU A 2 19.13 52.16 -6.40
C GLU A 2 17.72 51.57 -6.62
N GLU A 3 16.84 52.22 -7.40
CA GLU A 3 15.50 51.68 -7.68
C GLU A 3 15.51 50.35 -8.45
N ILE A 4 16.54 50.10 -9.26
CA ILE A 4 16.69 48.85 -10.02
C ILE A 4 17.18 47.75 -9.08
N LEU A 5 18.06 48.08 -8.13
CA LEU A 5 18.56 47.17 -7.10
C LEU A 5 17.45 46.80 -6.10
N ASP A 6 16.68 47.77 -5.61
CA ASP A 6 15.54 47.52 -4.70
C ASP A 6 14.47 46.65 -5.37
N ARG A 7 14.19 46.90 -6.65
CA ARG A 7 13.28 46.04 -7.43
C ARG A 7 13.82 44.62 -7.55
N TYR A 8 15.10 44.46 -7.87
CA TYR A 8 15.72 43.14 -8.01
C TYR A 8 15.77 42.38 -6.68
N GLU A 9 16.11 43.04 -5.57
CA GLU A 9 16.09 42.44 -4.24
C GLU A 9 14.69 41.96 -3.84
N ARG A 10 13.65 42.76 -4.09
CA ARG A 10 12.27 42.37 -3.82
C ARG A 10 11.84 41.14 -4.62
N TYR A 11 12.20 41.07 -5.91
CA TYR A 11 11.92 39.90 -6.73
C TYR A 11 12.70 38.67 -6.26
N SER A 12 13.98 38.80 -5.96
CA SER A 12 14.82 37.70 -5.44
C SER A 12 14.31 37.17 -4.09
N TYR A 13 13.81 38.05 -3.22
CA TYR A 13 13.25 37.66 -1.92
C TYR A 13 11.90 36.96 -2.08
N ALA A 14 11.04 37.45 -2.98
CA ALA A 14 9.75 36.83 -3.29
C ALA A 14 9.94 35.43 -3.90
N GLU A 15 10.89 35.28 -4.81
CA GLU A 15 11.22 34.00 -5.45
C GLU A 15 11.79 32.99 -4.44
N ARG A 16 12.70 33.41 -3.55
CA ARG A 16 13.19 32.55 -2.46
C ARG A 16 12.07 32.11 -1.51
N ARG A 17 11.14 33.00 -1.18
CA ARG A 17 9.99 32.67 -0.31
C ARG A 17 9.01 31.71 -1.00
N PHE A 18 8.79 31.88 -2.31
CA PHE A 18 7.98 30.96 -3.10
C PHE A 18 8.61 29.57 -3.19
N LEU A 19 9.92 29.48 -3.44
CA LEU A 19 10.66 28.21 -3.46
C LEU A 19 10.69 27.52 -2.10
N ALA A 20 10.88 28.28 -1.01
CA ALA A 20 10.81 27.76 0.35
C ALA A 20 9.42 27.19 0.66
N SER A 21 8.37 27.94 0.35
CA SER A 21 6.98 27.50 0.54
C SER A 21 6.62 26.28 -0.32
N ASN A 22 7.14 26.18 -1.55
CA ASN A 22 6.96 24.99 -2.39
C ASN A 22 7.76 23.77 -1.88
N SER A 23 8.92 23.99 -1.26
CA SER A 23 9.72 22.92 -0.66
C SER A 23 9.07 22.37 0.61
N GLU A 24 8.49 23.25 1.44
CA GLU A 24 7.74 22.88 2.65
C GLU A 24 6.45 22.13 2.28
N SER A 25 5.68 22.63 1.30
CA SER A 25 4.46 21.95 0.84
C SER A 25 4.75 20.60 0.17
N SER A 26 5.87 20.48 -0.56
CA SER A 26 6.31 19.20 -1.12
C SER A 26 6.75 18.22 -0.02
N SER A 27 7.48 18.70 0.99
CA SER A 27 7.91 17.89 2.13
C SER A 27 6.74 17.42 2.99
N GLU A 28 5.77 18.29 3.25
CA GLU A 28 4.51 17.95 3.93
C GLU A 28 3.69 16.93 3.14
N ASN A 29 3.64 17.06 1.81
CA ASN A 29 2.98 16.08 0.95
C ASN A 29 3.66 14.70 1.02
N TRP A 30 5.00 14.66 1.01
CA TRP A 30 5.74 13.40 1.20
C TRP A 30 5.54 12.79 2.59
N SER A 31 5.47 13.61 3.64
CA SER A 31 5.14 13.17 5.00
C SER A 31 3.73 12.56 5.06
N LEU A 32 2.75 13.22 4.44
CA LEU A 32 1.38 12.72 4.37
C LEU A 32 1.30 11.40 3.59
N GLU A 33 1.92 11.31 2.42
CA GLU A 33 1.93 10.08 1.62
C GLU A 33 2.67 8.94 2.33
N TYR A 34 3.76 9.25 3.05
CA TYR A 34 4.46 8.29 3.88
C TYR A 34 3.57 7.76 5.02
N THR A 35 2.86 8.63 5.74
CA THR A 35 1.96 8.20 6.83
C THR A 35 0.81 7.35 6.31
N LYS A 36 0.21 7.70 5.16
CA LYS A 36 -0.81 6.87 4.50
C LYS A 36 -0.27 5.50 4.12
N LEU A 37 0.92 5.45 3.51
CA LEU A 37 1.56 4.20 3.13
C LEU A 37 1.87 3.34 4.35
N LYS A 38 2.39 3.95 5.42
CA LYS A 38 2.69 3.27 6.68
C LYS A 38 1.43 2.66 7.31
N ALA A 39 0.34 3.42 7.39
CA ALA A 39 -0.95 2.92 7.87
C ALA A 39 -1.47 1.74 7.03
N LYS A 40 -1.29 1.78 5.71
CA LYS A 40 -1.64 0.67 4.81
C LYS A 40 -0.80 -0.58 5.08
N ILE A 41 0.50 -0.42 5.29
CA ILE A 41 1.40 -1.54 5.66
C ILE A 41 0.95 -2.17 6.98
N ASP A 42 0.69 -1.36 7.99
CA ASP A 42 0.30 -1.84 9.32
C ASP A 42 -1.06 -2.55 9.28
N LEU A 43 -1.98 -2.10 8.42
CA LEU A 43 -3.24 -2.81 8.14
C LEU A 43 -2.99 -4.16 7.46
N LEU A 44 -2.15 -4.20 6.44
CA LEU A 44 -1.82 -5.44 5.73
C LEU A 44 -1.14 -6.47 6.65
N GLN A 45 -0.23 -6.03 7.52
CA GLN A 45 0.42 -6.88 8.50
C GLN A 45 -0.58 -7.47 9.51
N ARG A 46 -1.52 -6.66 10.02
CA ARG A 46 -2.60 -7.15 10.89
C ARG A 46 -3.48 -8.17 10.18
N ASN A 47 -3.89 -7.89 8.95
CA ASN A 47 -4.68 -8.83 8.17
C ASN A 47 -3.93 -10.14 7.93
N HIS A 48 -2.62 -10.08 7.67
CA HIS A 48 -1.79 -11.28 7.52
C HIS A 48 -1.80 -12.16 8.77
N LYS A 49 -1.65 -11.55 9.95
CA LYS A 49 -1.78 -12.26 11.22
C LYS A 49 -3.15 -12.90 11.39
N HIS A 50 -4.23 -12.18 11.08
CA HIS A 50 -5.59 -12.75 11.13
C HIS A 50 -5.72 -13.97 10.21
N TYR A 51 -5.16 -13.93 8.99
CA TYR A 51 -5.15 -15.08 8.08
C TYR A 51 -4.35 -16.27 8.62
N LEU A 52 -3.35 -16.03 9.48
CA LEU A 52 -2.60 -17.06 10.18
C LEU A 52 -3.30 -17.57 11.46
N GLY A 53 -4.43 -16.96 11.83
CA GLY A 53 -5.18 -17.30 13.03
C GLY A 53 -4.67 -16.60 14.30
N GLU A 54 -3.87 -15.55 14.16
CA GLU A 54 -3.33 -14.75 15.26
C GLU A 54 -4.17 -13.48 15.50
N ASP A 55 -4.08 -12.89 16.70
CA ASP A 55 -4.73 -11.62 17.09
C ASP A 55 -6.26 -11.53 16.87
N LEU A 56 -6.95 -12.68 16.86
CA LEU A 56 -8.39 -12.80 16.54
C LEU A 56 -9.33 -12.28 17.64
N GLU A 57 -8.85 -12.11 18.87
CA GLU A 57 -9.66 -11.68 20.02
C GLU A 57 -10.32 -10.31 19.83
N SER A 58 -9.73 -9.48 18.96
CA SER A 58 -10.23 -8.14 18.64
C SER A 58 -11.33 -8.11 17.58
N LEU A 59 -11.61 -9.24 16.92
CA LEU A 59 -12.58 -9.33 15.83
C LEU A 59 -13.98 -9.64 16.34
N SER A 60 -14.99 -9.07 15.69
CA SER A 60 -16.38 -9.44 15.96
C SER A 60 -16.70 -10.82 15.37
N LEU A 61 -17.77 -11.46 15.84
CA LEU A 61 -18.25 -12.73 15.28
C LEU A 61 -18.49 -12.65 13.76
N LYS A 62 -19.02 -11.52 13.29
CA LYS A 62 -19.27 -11.29 11.86
C LYS A 62 -17.96 -11.21 11.07
N ASP A 63 -16.95 -10.55 11.63
CA ASP A 63 -15.65 -10.44 10.97
C ASP A 63 -14.94 -11.79 10.92
N LEU A 64 -15.06 -12.60 11.98
CA LEU A 64 -14.54 -13.97 12.02
C LEU A 64 -15.22 -14.88 10.97
N GLN A 65 -16.55 -14.81 10.83
CA GLN A 65 -17.26 -15.55 9.78
C GLN A 65 -16.81 -15.14 8.38
N ASN A 66 -16.63 -13.83 8.15
CA ASN A 66 -16.16 -13.34 6.86
C ASN A 66 -14.71 -13.80 6.57
N LEU A 67 -13.84 -13.77 7.60
CA LEU A 67 -12.47 -14.26 7.52
C LEU A 67 -12.44 -15.76 7.17
N GLU A 68 -13.25 -16.57 7.84
CA GLU A 68 -13.37 -18.00 7.57
C GLU A 68 -13.83 -18.27 6.13
N GLN A 69 -14.88 -17.58 5.67
CA GLN A 69 -15.38 -17.71 4.31
C GLN A 69 -14.32 -17.32 3.27
N GLN A 70 -13.56 -16.26 3.54
CA GLN A 70 -12.48 -15.82 2.66
C GLN A 70 -11.37 -16.86 2.57
N LEU A 71 -10.95 -17.45 3.70
CA LEU A 71 -9.93 -18.48 3.75
C LEU A 71 -10.38 -19.77 3.05
N ASP A 72 -11.60 -20.24 3.28
CA ASP A 72 -12.16 -21.42 2.61
C ASP A 72 -12.21 -21.24 1.09
N SER A 73 -12.69 -20.08 0.63
CA SER A 73 -12.75 -19.74 -0.80
C SER A 73 -11.36 -19.70 -1.44
N ALA A 74 -10.39 -19.08 -0.77
CA ALA A 74 -9.01 -19.02 -1.25
C ALA A 74 -8.36 -20.42 -1.30
N LEU A 75 -8.57 -21.26 -0.28
CA LEU A 75 -8.06 -22.63 -0.24
C LEU A 75 -8.66 -23.49 -1.35
N LYS A 76 -9.97 -23.37 -1.61
CA LYS A 76 -10.62 -24.05 -2.74
C LYS A 76 -9.99 -23.66 -4.08
N ALA A 77 -9.77 -22.37 -4.30
CA ALA A 77 -9.12 -21.87 -5.52
C ALA A 77 -7.68 -22.40 -5.68
N ILE A 78 -6.88 -22.37 -4.60
CA ILE A 78 -5.50 -22.89 -4.60
C ILE A 78 -5.48 -24.39 -4.92
N ARG A 79 -6.33 -25.19 -4.26
CA ARG A 79 -6.43 -26.63 -4.50
C ARG A 79 -6.86 -26.93 -5.93
N SER A 80 -7.87 -26.21 -6.44
CA SER A 80 -8.33 -26.34 -7.82
C SER A 80 -7.20 -26.07 -8.81
N ARG A 81 -6.46 -24.97 -8.63
CA ARG A 81 -5.33 -24.61 -9.50
C ARG A 81 -4.22 -25.65 -9.44
N LYS A 82 -3.88 -26.14 -8.24
CA LYS A 82 -2.86 -27.19 -8.06
C LYS A 82 -3.26 -28.48 -8.77
N ASN A 83 -4.52 -28.91 -8.63
CA ASN A 83 -5.02 -30.11 -9.30
C ASN A 83 -5.01 -29.94 -10.82
N GLN A 84 -5.43 -28.78 -11.32
CA GLN A 84 -5.38 -28.48 -12.75
C GLN A 84 -3.96 -28.61 -13.31
N LEU A 85 -2.98 -27.96 -12.67
CA LEU A 85 -1.58 -28.03 -13.09
C LEU A 85 -1.02 -29.46 -13.03
N MET A 86 -1.41 -30.23 -12.03
CA MET A 86 -1.02 -31.64 -11.92
C MET A 86 -1.59 -32.48 -13.07
N HIS A 87 -2.87 -32.29 -13.42
CA HIS A 87 -3.50 -32.97 -14.54
C HIS A 87 -2.88 -32.58 -15.90
N GLU A 88 -2.56 -31.30 -16.08
CA GLU A 88 -1.83 -30.80 -17.25
C GLU A 88 -0.47 -31.51 -17.37
N SER A 89 0.31 -31.56 -16.29
CA SER A 89 1.61 -32.24 -16.25
C SER A 89 1.50 -33.75 -16.54
N ILE A 90 0.52 -34.46 -15.97
CA ILE A 90 0.30 -35.88 -16.27
C ILE A 90 -0.05 -36.08 -17.76
N SER A 91 -0.92 -35.23 -18.30
CA SER A 91 -1.34 -35.31 -19.71
C SER A 91 -0.18 -35.07 -20.67
N GLU A 92 0.72 -34.14 -20.34
CA GLU A 92 1.95 -33.89 -21.11
C GLU A 92 2.90 -35.10 -21.07
N LEU A 93 3.08 -35.72 -19.90
CA LEU A 93 3.93 -36.90 -19.75
C LEU A 93 3.37 -38.12 -20.48
N GLN A 94 2.04 -38.29 -20.52
CA GLN A 94 1.38 -39.39 -21.25
C GLN A 94 1.40 -39.21 -22.78
N LYS A 95 1.56 -37.97 -23.27
CA LYS A 95 1.65 -37.66 -24.70
C LYS A 95 3.07 -37.81 -25.26
N LYS A 96 4.09 -37.88 -24.40
CA LYS A 96 5.47 -38.19 -24.76
C LYS A 96 5.67 -39.69 -24.84
#